data_AF-A0A069RFJ0-F1
#
_entry.id   AF-A0A069RFJ0-F1
#
_cell.length_a   1.000
_cell.length_b   1.000
_cell.length_c   1.000
_cell.angle_alpha   90.00
_cell.angle_beta   90.00
_cell.angle_gamma   90.00
#
_symmetry.space_group_name_H-M   'P 1'
#
loop_
_entity.id
_entity.type
_entity.pdbx_description
1 polymer ?
#
loop_
_entity_poly.entity_id
_entity_poly.type
_entity_poly.pdbx_seq_one_letter_code
_entity_poly.pdbx_strand_id
1 'polypeptide(L)' 'MYLEGIAKGLFFIAIGIFAILGAVKKPRFFWGARKAKSMRRIFGDRITSIFYIAIGIFLSGFGITMFFAG' A
#
# COMPACT_ATOMS: atom_id res chain seq x y z
N MET A 1 21.25 5.46 14.74
CA MET A 1 21.17 5.50 13.26
C MET A 1 20.54 4.22 12.72
N TYR A 2 21.07 3.03 13.06
CA TYR A 2 20.51 1.71 12.64
C TYR A 2 19.05 1.45 13.06
N LEU A 3 18.69 1.75 14.32
CA LEU A 3 17.32 1.54 14.81
C LEU A 3 16.26 2.36 14.04
N GLU A 4 16.64 3.54 13.53
CA GLU A 4 15.70 4.36 12.77
C GLU A 4 15.46 3.83 11.36
N GLY A 5 16.47 3.26 10.70
CA GLY A 5 16.34 2.64 9.38
C GLY A 5 15.40 1.44 9.42
N ILE A 6 15.59 0.57 10.41
CA ILE A 6 14.75 -0.61 10.66
C ILE A 6 13.29 -0.20 10.94
N ALA A 7 13.07 0.77 11.82
CA ALA A 7 11.72 1.22 12.17
C ALA A 7 10.98 1.83 10.95
N LYS A 8 11.67 2.64 10.15
CA LYS A 8 11.12 3.22 8.91
C LYS A 8 10.80 2.13 7.88
N GLY A 9 11.70 1.16 7.69
CA GLY A 9 11.49 0.02 6.78
C GLY A 9 10.26 -0.81 7.15
N LEU A 10 10.13 -1.19 8.43
CA LEU A 10 8.98 -1.93 8.94
C LEU A 10 7.67 -1.16 8.76
N PHE A 11 7.68 0.16 8.97
CA PHE A 11 6.51 1.01 8.76
C PHE A 11 6.05 1.00 7.29
N PHE A 12 6.97 1.15 6.34
CA PHE A 12 6.64 1.10 4.90
C PHE A 12 6.12 -0.27 4.47
N ILE A 13 6.72 -1.35 4.98
CA ILE A 13 6.26 -2.72 4.73
C ILE A 13 4.84 -2.92 5.26
N ALA A 14 4.56 -2.48 6.49
CA ALA A 14 3.24 -2.60 7.10
C ALA A 14 2.16 -1.87 6.29
N ILE A 15 2.45 -0.64 5.84
CA ILE A 15 1.53 0.13 4.97
C ILE A 15 1.36 -0.55 3.62
N GLY A 16 2.43 -1.06 3.02
CA GLY A 16 2.39 -1.76 1.75
C GLY A 16 1.49 -2.99 1.80
N ILE A 17 1.65 -3.83 2.82
CA ILE A 17 0.79 -5.00 3.08
C ILE A 17 -0.66 -4.55 3.30
N PHE A 18 -0.89 -3.51 4.10
CA PHE A 18 -2.23 -2.97 4.32
C PHE A 18 -2.90 -2.51 3.01
N ALA A 19 -2.15 -1.86 2.12
CA ALA A 19 -2.66 -1.43 0.82
C ALA A 19 -3.03 -2.63 -0.08
N ILE A 20 -2.21 -3.68 -0.11
CA ILE A 20 -2.49 -4.91 -0.86
C ILE A 20 -3.75 -5.60 -0.30
N LEU A 21 -3.83 -5.76 1.03
CA LEU A 21 -4.99 -6.36 1.68
C LEU A 21 -6.25 -5.53 1.45
N GLY A 22 -6.15 -4.21 1.51
CA GLY A 22 -7.23 -3.27 1.20
C GLY A 22 -7.69 -3.41 -0.26
N ALA A 23 -6.78 -3.59 -1.19
CA ALA A 23 -7.09 -3.81 -2.60
C ALA A 23 -7.77 -5.15 -2.87
N VAL A 24 -7.29 -6.23 -2.25
CA VAL A 24 -7.79 -7.61 -2.47
C VAL A 24 -9.10 -7.88 -1.74
N LYS A 25 -9.16 -7.61 -0.43
CA LYS A 25 -10.35 -7.89 0.41
C LYS A 25 -11.46 -6.85 0.26
N LYS A 26 -11.14 -5.72 -0.38
CA LYS A 26 -12.06 -4.61 -0.64
C LYS A 26 -12.94 -4.18 0.54
N PRO A 27 -12.39 -3.97 1.74
CA PRO A 27 -13.20 -3.62 2.88
C PRO A 27 -13.88 -2.25 2.68
N ARG A 28 -15.09 -2.10 3.23
CA ARG A 28 -15.93 -0.89 3.07
C ARG A 28 -15.22 0.40 3.49
N PHE A 29 -14.38 0.38 4.52
CA PHE A 29 -13.64 1.57 4.96
C PHE A 29 -12.59 2.03 3.93
N PHE A 30 -11.95 1.10 3.22
CA PHE A 30 -10.92 1.41 2.24
C PHE A 30 -11.55 1.80 0.89
N TRP A 31 -12.52 1.00 0.42
CA TRP A 31 -13.17 1.20 -0.88
C TRP A 31 -14.31 2.22 -0.85
N GLY A 32 -14.79 2.59 0.34
CA GLY A 32 -15.79 3.63 0.57
C GLY A 32 -15.20 5.03 0.74
N ALA A 33 -13.88 5.14 0.94
CA ALA A 33 -13.20 6.43 1.03
C ALA A 33 -13.37 7.24 -0.27
N ARG A 34 -13.50 8.56 -0.16
CA ARG A 34 -13.78 9.46 -1.30
C ARG A 34 -12.77 9.26 -2.45
N LYS A 35 -11.48 9.05 -2.14
CA LYS A 35 -10.42 8.78 -3.13
C LYS A 35 -10.65 7.46 -3.87
N ALA A 36 -10.83 6.35 -3.14
CA ALA A 36 -11.07 5.05 -3.76
C ALA A 36 -12.37 5.05 -4.59
N LYS A 37 -13.44 5.65 -4.08
CA LYS A 37 -14.71 5.79 -4.80
C LYS A 37 -14.56 6.61 -6.09
N SER A 38 -13.75 7.68 -6.07
CA SER A 38 -13.45 8.49 -7.25
C SER A 38 -12.65 7.71 -8.29
N MET A 39 -11.57 7.03 -7.89
CA MET A 39 -10.77 6.22 -8.82
C MET A 39 -11.58 5.08 -9.45
N ARG A 40 -12.41 4.41 -8.65
CA ARG A 40 -13.33 3.37 -9.14
C ARG A 40 -14.32 3.89 -10.16
N ARG A 41 -14.82 5.12 -10.01
CA ARG A 41 -15.72 5.74 -10.99
C ARG A 41 -15.02 6.08 -12.30
N ILE A 42 -13.75 6.45 -12.26
CA ILE A 42 -12.99 6.89 -13.44
C ILE A 42 -12.42 5.68 -14.21
N PHE A 43 -11.77 4.74 -13.50
CA PHE A 43 -11.02 3.64 -14.10
C PHE A 43 -11.70 2.27 -13.93
N GLY A 44 -12.74 2.18 -13.11
CA GLY A 44 -13.37 0.91 -12.75
C GLY A 44 -12.67 0.18 -11.61
N ASP A 45 -13.37 -0.82 -11.09
CA ASP A 45 -12.95 -1.57 -9.89
C ASP A 45 -11.69 -2.40 -10.11
N ARG A 46 -11.53 -2.98 -11.30
CA ARG A 46 -10.38 -3.87 -11.59
C ARG A 46 -9.08 -3.08 -11.67
N ILE A 47 -9.07 -1.97 -12.42
CA ILE A 47 -7.90 -1.11 -12.57
C ILE A 47 -7.54 -0.46 -11.23
N THR A 48 -8.54 0.03 -10.48
CA THR A 48 -8.29 0.60 -9.15
C THR A 48 -7.67 -0.43 -8.20
N SER A 49 -8.12 -1.68 -8.23
CA SER A 49 -7.52 -2.77 -7.44
C SER A 49 -6.06 -3.02 -7.82
N ILE A 50 -5.76 -3.12 -9.11
CA ILE A 50 -4.39 -3.34 -9.61
C ILE A 50 -3.48 -2.18 -9.19
N PHE A 51 -3.98 -0.94 -9.28
CA PHE A 51 -3.23 0.25 -8.90
C PHE A 51 -2.84 0.24 -7.41
N TYR A 52 -3.78 -0.09 -6.52
CA TYR A 52 -3.47 -0.19 -5.08
C TYR A 52 -2.55 -1.37 -4.75
N ILE A 53 -2.67 -2.50 -5.47
CA ILE A 53 -1.72 -3.62 -5.34
C ILE A 53 -0.32 -3.17 -5.76
N ALA A 54 -0.18 -2.48 -6.89
CA ALA A 54 1.09 -1.96 -7.38
C ALA A 54 1.73 -0.98 -6.39
N ILE A 55 0.94 -0.06 -5.81
CA ILE A 55 1.40 0.83 -4.74
C ILE A 55 1.90 0.04 -3.54
N GLY A 56 1.16 -0.98 -3.11
CA GLY A 56 1.54 -1.78 -1.95
C GLY A 56 2.81 -2.60 -2.18
N ILE A 57 3.01 -3.14 -3.39
CA ILE A 57 4.26 -3.81 -3.78
C ILE A 57 5.42 -2.82 -3.77
N PHE A 58 5.24 -1.64 -4.36
CA PHE A 58 6.26 -0.60 -4.40
C PHE A 58 6.68 -0.14 -2.98
N LEU A 59 5.70 0.15 -2.11
CA LEU A 59 5.95 0.53 -0.71
C LEU A 59 6.64 -0.57 0.08
N SER A 60 6.22 -1.83 -0.11
CA SER A 60 6.86 -2.98 0.55
C SER A 60 8.30 -3.15 0.08
N GLY A 61 8.55 -3.06 -1.23
CA GLY A 61 9.89 -3.13 -1.81
C GLY A 61 10.81 -2.02 -1.30
N PHE A 62 10.31 -0.79 -1.23
CA PHE A 62 11.04 0.35 -0.68
C PHE A 62 11.32 0.19 0.82
N GLY A 63 10.38 -0.35 1.58
CA GLY A 63 10.59 -0.65 2.99
C GLY A 63 11.65 -1.74 3.22
N ILE A 64 11.69 -2.76 2.35
CA ILE A 64 12.73 -3.80 2.37
C ILE A 64 14.11 -3.19 2.09
N THR A 65 14.25 -2.35 1.07
CA THR A 65 15.55 -1.72 0.78
C THR A 65 16.02 -0.83 1.93
N MET A 66 15.12 -0.07 2.56
CA MET A 66 15.44 0.70 3.78
C MET A 66 15.82 -0.18 4.97
N PHE A 67 15.19 -1.35 5.12
CA PHE A 67 15.50 -2.28 6.20
C PHE A 67 16.92 -2.85 6.08
N PHE A 68 17.37 -3.16 4.86
CA PHE A 68 18.73 -3.67 4.62
C PHE A 68 19.81 -2.58 4.50
N ALA A 69 19.42 -1.35 4.15
CA ALA A 69 20.33 -0.20 4.10
C ALA A 69 20.49 0.53 5.45
N GLY A 70 19.67 0.16 6.44
CA GLY A 70 19.60 0.74 7.77
C GLY A 70 20.72 0.28 8.68
#